data_AF-A0A1B3N217-F1
#
_entry.id   AF-A0A1B3N217-F1
#
_cell.length_a   1.000
_cell.length_b   1.000
_cell.length_c   1.000
_cell.angle_alpha   90.00
_cell.angle_beta   90.00
_cell.angle_gamma   90.00
#
_symmetry.space_group_name_H-M   'P 1'
#
loop_
_entity.id
_entity.type
_entity.pdbx_description
1 polymer ?
#
loop_
_entity_poly.entity_id
_entity_poly.type
_entity_poly.pdbx_seq_one_letter_code
_entity_poly.pdbx_strand_id
1 'polypeptide(L)'
;MAYAQLAGEAIDMDNGAAPRWRLGGQIELRQGLDILGASEACNFVCALVRTPTTRGDGDPTSTLIRGEIAAEAALGDQFSVFVRGRGQIAFDPVLSFEEFSGGNFTIGRGYDPGVIVGDDGAGFSVEFRGPQIAPIKQTDFSFQPFVFMDVAWTWDDGRPGDPQRLSSVGGGVRARLDDRFRLDVTVAVPTERSGLLVDTPDPRILFTLTTLLLPWGAR
;
A
#
# COMPACT_ATOMS: atom_id res chain seq x y z
N MET A 1 5.11 2.38 24.02
CA MET A 1 5.13 3.03 22.71
C MET A 1 4.62 4.45 22.83
N ALA A 2 5.35 5.42 22.31
CA ALA A 2 4.86 6.76 22.02
C ALA A 2 4.49 6.85 20.52
N TYR A 3 3.45 7.61 20.21
CA TYR A 3 2.84 7.69 18.88
C TYR A 3 2.38 9.12 18.59
N ALA A 4 2.70 9.62 17.40
CA ALA A 4 2.17 10.87 16.88
C ALA A 4 1.85 10.72 15.39
N GLN A 5 0.71 11.26 14.96
CA GLN A 5 0.30 11.25 13.55
C GLN A 5 -0.25 12.61 13.14
N LEU A 6 0.16 13.05 11.96
CA LEU A 6 -0.39 14.19 11.25
C LEU A 6 -0.99 13.69 9.95
N ALA A 7 -2.25 14.03 9.68
CA ALA A 7 -2.91 13.75 8.41
C ALA A 7 -3.56 15.01 7.86
N GLY A 8 -3.61 15.14 6.54
CA GLY A 8 -4.16 16.30 5.87
C GLY A 8 -4.71 15.93 4.50
N GLU A 9 -5.70 16.70 4.07
CA GLU A 9 -6.30 16.57 2.76
C GLU A 9 -6.58 17.96 2.17
N ALA A 10 -6.38 18.09 0.87
CA ALA A 10 -6.70 19.25 0.07
C ALA A 10 -7.44 18.80 -1.20
N ILE A 11 -8.52 19.51 -1.53
CA ILE A 11 -9.39 19.20 -2.67
C ILE A 11 -9.66 20.51 -3.41
N ASP A 12 -9.69 20.46 -4.75
CA ASP A 12 -10.21 21.55 -5.57
C ASP A 12 -11.71 21.76 -5.29
N MET A 13 -12.05 22.89 -4.67
CA MET A 13 -13.45 23.29 -4.43
C MET A 13 -13.95 24.31 -5.45
N ASP A 14 -13.09 24.86 -6.33
CA ASP A 14 -13.43 25.97 -7.21
C ASP A 14 -14.45 25.56 -8.29
N ASN A 15 -14.52 24.28 -8.65
CA ASN A 15 -15.42 23.73 -9.67
C ASN A 15 -16.68 23.04 -9.12
N GLY A 16 -16.98 23.19 -7.82
CA GLY A 16 -18.18 22.60 -7.21
C GLY A 16 -18.23 21.06 -7.29
N ALA A 17 -19.13 20.50 -8.09
CA ALA A 17 -19.51 19.08 -8.08
C ALA A 17 -18.47 18.10 -8.64
N ALA A 18 -17.40 18.57 -9.30
CA ALA A 18 -16.35 17.72 -9.88
C ALA A 18 -14.95 18.30 -9.56
N PRO A 19 -14.28 17.84 -8.48
CA PRO A 19 -12.97 18.34 -8.12
C PRO A 19 -11.93 17.93 -9.18
N ARG A 20 -11.16 18.89 -9.70
CA ARG A 20 -10.13 18.61 -10.71
C ARG A 20 -8.89 17.95 -10.13
N TRP A 21 -8.64 18.16 -8.84
CA TRP A 21 -7.54 17.50 -8.14
C TRP A 21 -7.90 17.26 -6.68
N ARG A 22 -7.26 16.24 -6.11
CA ARG A 22 -7.34 15.85 -4.70
C ARG A 22 -5.96 15.42 -4.25
N LEU A 23 -5.54 15.85 -3.07
CA LEU A 23 -4.28 15.49 -2.45
C LEU A 23 -4.55 15.11 -1.00
N GLY A 24 -4.12 13.93 -0.59
CA GLY A 24 -4.14 13.48 0.80
C GLY A 24 -2.76 13.02 1.22
N GLY A 25 -2.44 13.17 2.49
CA GLY A 25 -1.19 12.65 3.03
C GLY A 25 -1.24 12.47 4.53
N GLN A 26 -0.38 11.59 5.02
CA GLN A 26 -0.18 11.36 6.44
C GLN A 26 1.29 11.10 6.74
N ILE A 27 1.73 11.54 7.91
CA ILE A 27 3.04 11.25 8.48
C ILE A 27 2.81 10.76 9.91
N GLU A 28 3.50 9.70 10.28
CA GLU A 28 3.42 9.06 11.58
C GLU A 28 4.82 8.85 12.14
N LEU A 29 5.01 9.23 13.39
CA LEU A 29 6.20 8.99 14.20
C LEU A 29 5.82 8.01 15.30
N ARG A 30 6.59 6.92 15.41
CA ARG A 30 6.44 5.94 16.48
C ARG A 30 7.77 5.77 17.19
N GLN A 31 7.70 5.57 18.49
CA GLN A 31 8.85 5.25 19.31
C GLN A 31 8.50 4.12 20.26
N GLY A 32 9.29 3.06 20.22
CA GLY A 32 9.26 1.97 21.19
C GLY A 32 9.61 2.47 22.59
N LEU A 33 9.00 1.89 23.62
CA LEU A 33 9.32 2.23 25.01
C LEU A 33 9.62 0.95 25.77
N ASP A 34 10.72 0.93 26.51
CA ASP A 34 11.07 -0.15 27.43
C ASP A 34 10.35 0.04 28.77
N ILE A 35 9.04 -0.21 28.76
CA ILE A 35 8.17 -0.11 29.93
C ILE A 35 7.23 -1.33 29.88
N LEU A 36 6.76 -1.78 31.05
CA LEU A 36 5.87 -2.96 31.20
C LEU A 36 6.54 -4.30 30.87
N GLY A 37 7.88 -4.37 30.97
CA GLY A 37 8.64 -5.60 30.72
C GLY A 37 8.78 -5.92 29.23
N ALA A 38 9.22 -4.94 28.44
CA ALA A 38 9.46 -5.14 27.01
C ALA A 38 10.55 -6.20 26.80
N SER A 39 10.35 -7.06 25.79
CA SER A 39 11.34 -8.09 25.45
C SER A 39 12.60 -7.45 24.88
N GLU A 40 13.74 -7.70 25.48
CA GLU A 40 15.05 -7.25 25.00
C GLU A 40 15.48 -8.03 23.75
N ALA A 41 16.24 -7.37 22.87
CA ALA A 41 16.92 -8.04 21.76
C ALA A 41 17.80 -9.17 22.29
N CYS A 42 17.70 -10.34 21.68
CA CYS A 42 18.15 -11.58 22.30
C CYS A 42 18.77 -12.49 21.23
N ASN A 43 20.04 -12.80 21.39
CA ASN A 43 20.74 -13.73 20.50
C ASN A 43 20.27 -15.18 20.71
N PHE A 44 20.70 -16.11 19.85
CA PHE A 44 20.28 -17.52 19.91
C PHE A 44 20.48 -18.19 21.28
N VAL A 45 21.53 -17.81 22.02
CA VAL A 45 21.82 -18.36 23.36
C VAL A 45 20.86 -17.78 24.40
N CYS A 46 20.57 -16.49 24.32
CA CYS A 46 19.60 -15.80 25.16
C CYS A 46 18.17 -16.32 24.94
N ALA A 47 17.82 -16.70 23.71
CA ALA A 47 16.49 -17.24 23.36
C ALA A 47 16.16 -18.60 24.02
N LEU A 48 17.15 -19.29 24.59
CA LEU A 48 16.94 -20.54 25.35
C LEU A 48 16.42 -20.29 26.77
N VAL A 49 16.55 -19.06 27.29
CA VAL A 49 16.23 -18.70 28.68
C VAL A 49 15.29 -17.49 28.80
N ARG A 50 15.01 -16.80 27.69
CA ARG A 50 14.10 -15.65 27.62
C ARG A 50 13.23 -15.70 26.37
N THR A 51 12.15 -14.93 26.36
CA THR A 51 11.28 -14.78 25.18
C THR A 51 11.98 -13.87 24.17
N PRO A 52 12.40 -14.37 22.99
CA PRO A 52 13.07 -13.54 22.01
C PRO A 52 12.09 -12.57 21.34
N THR A 53 12.62 -11.48 20.80
CA THR A 53 11.94 -10.58 19.87
C THR A 53 11.61 -11.31 18.56
N THR A 54 10.62 -10.81 17.79
CA THR A 54 10.21 -11.45 16.52
C THR A 54 11.32 -11.46 15.48
N ARG A 55 12.27 -10.53 15.63
CA ARG A 55 13.52 -10.43 14.89
C ARG A 55 14.67 -10.51 15.87
N GLY A 56 15.70 -11.31 15.59
CA GLY A 56 16.81 -11.53 16.52
C GLY A 56 17.62 -10.26 16.85
N ASP A 57 17.55 -9.27 15.96
CA ASP A 57 18.18 -7.95 16.04
C ASP A 57 17.17 -6.81 16.30
N GLY A 58 15.86 -7.10 16.35
CA GLY A 58 14.83 -6.08 16.47
C GLY A 58 14.84 -5.39 17.83
N ASP A 59 14.92 -4.05 17.81
CA ASP A 59 14.97 -3.21 19.01
C ASP A 59 13.54 -2.79 19.43
N PRO A 60 13.05 -3.19 20.62
CA PRO A 60 11.73 -2.81 21.13
C PRO A 60 11.59 -1.32 21.45
N THR A 61 12.70 -0.56 21.45
CA THR A 61 12.80 0.88 21.65
C THR A 61 13.03 1.67 20.36
N SER A 62 13.04 0.99 19.22
CA SER A 62 13.26 1.61 17.91
C SER A 62 12.30 2.77 17.66
N THR A 63 12.82 3.81 17.00
CA THR A 63 12.05 4.93 16.50
C THR A 63 11.88 4.80 14.99
N LEU A 64 10.67 5.03 14.49
CA LEU A 64 10.39 5.03 13.06
C LEU A 64 9.50 6.18 12.65
N ILE A 65 9.71 6.66 11.42
CA ILE A 65 8.87 7.62 10.74
C ILE A 65 8.31 6.95 9.50
N ARG A 66 6.99 6.99 9.33
CA ARG A 66 6.31 6.52 8.12
C ARG A 66 5.45 7.60 7.51
N GLY A 67 5.38 7.61 6.19
CA GLY A 67 4.59 8.56 5.43
C GLY A 67 3.80 7.89 4.32
N GLU A 68 2.62 8.43 4.03
CA GLU A 68 1.86 8.12 2.82
C GLU A 68 1.38 9.42 2.19
N ILE A 69 1.38 9.46 0.86
CA ILE A 69 0.81 10.54 0.07
C ILE A 69 0.01 9.93 -1.08
N ALA A 70 -1.15 10.51 -1.37
CA ALA A 70 -2.00 10.11 -2.48
C ALA A 70 -2.50 11.37 -3.18
N ALA A 71 -2.34 11.43 -4.50
CA ALA A 71 -2.78 12.54 -5.33
C ALA A 71 -3.63 12.01 -6.49
N GLU A 72 -4.70 12.72 -6.81
CA GLU A 72 -5.53 12.47 -7.98
C GLU A 72 -5.68 13.77 -8.77
N ALA A 73 -5.57 13.70 -10.09
CA ALA A 73 -5.78 14.82 -10.98
C ALA A 73 -6.59 14.38 -12.21
N ALA A 74 -7.63 15.15 -12.55
CA ALA A 74 -8.42 14.97 -13.75
C ALA A 74 -7.65 15.51 -14.98
N LEU A 75 -7.58 14.68 -16.03
CA LEU A 75 -7.04 15.00 -17.33
C LEU A 75 -8.20 15.20 -18.31
N GLY A 76 -8.69 16.44 -18.40
CA GLY A 76 -9.95 16.75 -19.09
C GLY A 76 -11.15 16.16 -18.35
N ASP A 77 -12.21 15.84 -19.09
CA ASP A 77 -13.50 15.43 -18.51
C ASP A 77 -13.64 13.90 -18.36
N GLN A 78 -12.71 13.14 -18.94
CA GLN A 78 -12.85 11.70 -19.14
C GLN A 78 -11.72 10.86 -18.54
N PHE A 79 -10.58 11.45 -18.20
CA PHE A 79 -9.42 10.70 -17.71
C PHE A 79 -8.99 11.24 -16.36
N SER A 80 -8.35 10.40 -15.55
CA SER A 80 -7.66 10.85 -14.35
C SER A 80 -6.36 10.09 -14.13
N VAL A 81 -5.42 10.75 -13.48
CA VAL A 81 -4.19 10.14 -13.00
C VAL A 81 -4.25 10.11 -11.48
N PHE A 82 -3.99 8.94 -10.92
CA PHE A 82 -3.85 8.73 -9.50
C PHE A 82 -2.41 8.30 -9.21
N VAL A 83 -1.81 8.93 -8.21
CA VAL A 83 -0.45 8.64 -7.75
C VAL A 83 -0.50 8.37 -6.27
N ARG A 84 0.20 7.32 -5.82
CA ARG A 84 0.39 7.03 -4.39
C ARG A 84 1.87 6.82 -4.13
N GLY A 85 2.37 7.46 -3.08
CA GLY A 85 3.69 7.23 -2.52
C GLY A 85 3.57 6.78 -1.07
N ARG A 86 4.43 5.87 -0.64
CA ARG A 86 4.61 5.50 0.77
C ARG A 86 6.09 5.38 1.08
N GLY A 87 6.46 5.68 2.31
CA GLY A 87 7.83 5.55 2.78
C GLY A 87 7.87 5.24 4.26
N GLN A 88 8.94 4.58 4.67
CA GLN A 88 9.27 4.33 6.05
C GLN A 88 10.77 4.48 6.23
N ILE A 89 11.16 5.14 7.31
CA ILE A 89 12.54 5.24 7.77
C ILE A 89 12.56 4.86 9.26
N ALA A 90 13.32 3.84 9.60
CA ALA A 90 13.62 3.43 10.96
C ALA A 90 15.03 3.89 11.34
N PHE A 91 15.21 4.30 12.59
CA PHE A 91 16.52 4.72 13.11
C PHE A 91 17.31 3.54 13.71
N ASP A 92 16.61 2.47 14.07
CA ASP A 92 17.14 1.24 14.63
C ASP A 92 16.36 0.05 14.04
N PRO A 93 16.97 -1.15 13.96
CA PRO A 93 16.31 -2.41 13.63
C PRO A 93 14.90 -2.52 14.22
N VAL A 94 13.85 -2.57 13.39
CA VAL A 94 12.47 -2.65 13.90
C VAL A 94 12.05 -4.09 14.13
N LEU A 95 11.01 -4.26 14.95
CA LEU A 95 10.34 -5.54 15.10
C LEU A 95 9.64 -5.92 13.78
N SER A 96 9.49 -7.21 13.52
CA SER A 96 9.00 -7.72 12.23
C SER A 96 7.59 -7.25 11.84
N PHE A 97 6.78 -6.83 12.81
CA PHE A 97 5.45 -6.27 12.55
C PHE A 97 5.48 -4.77 12.19
N GLU A 98 6.62 -4.10 12.40
CA GLU A 98 6.86 -2.71 12.03
C GLU A 98 7.70 -2.57 10.76
N GLU A 99 8.26 -3.66 10.21
CA GLU A 99 8.99 -3.64 8.94
C GLU A 99 8.09 -3.15 7.79
N PHE A 100 8.67 -2.37 6.88
CA PHE A 100 8.03 -2.00 5.64
C PHE A 100 7.89 -3.24 4.76
N SER A 101 6.65 -3.58 4.40
CA SER A 101 6.34 -4.72 3.53
C SER A 101 5.92 -4.24 2.14
N GLY A 102 6.63 -4.69 1.09
CA GLY A 102 6.27 -4.56 -0.32
C GLY A 102 5.56 -5.80 -0.88
N GLY A 103 4.66 -5.60 -1.84
CA GLY A 103 3.83 -6.66 -2.40
C GLY A 103 2.33 -6.39 -2.28
N ASN A 104 1.52 -7.35 -2.73
CA ASN A 104 0.13 -7.08 -3.08
C ASN A 104 -0.81 -6.85 -1.88
N PHE A 105 -1.05 -5.59 -1.55
CA PHE A 105 -2.25 -4.98 -0.94
C PHE A 105 -2.11 -3.44 -0.97
N THR A 106 -0.91 -2.93 -1.26
CA THR A 106 -0.64 -1.49 -1.43
C THR A 106 0.12 -1.19 -2.72
N ILE A 107 1.37 -1.65 -2.85
CA ILE A 107 2.26 -1.38 -3.99
C ILE A 107 3.03 -2.65 -4.32
N GLY A 108 3.02 -3.04 -5.60
CA GLY A 108 3.57 -4.31 -6.07
C GLY A 108 2.48 -5.36 -6.28
N ARG A 109 1.36 -4.97 -6.91
CA ARG A 109 0.17 -5.81 -7.09
C ARG A 109 0.42 -7.14 -7.81
N GLY A 110 1.52 -7.24 -8.56
CA GLY A 110 1.93 -8.48 -9.23
C GLY A 110 2.54 -9.54 -8.30
N TYR A 111 2.93 -9.20 -7.08
CA TYR A 111 3.67 -10.09 -6.18
C TYR A 111 2.84 -10.59 -5.02
N ASP A 112 3.35 -11.56 -4.26
CA ASP A 112 2.72 -11.97 -3.00
C ASP A 112 2.88 -10.89 -1.92
N PRO A 113 1.95 -10.80 -0.94
CA PRO A 113 2.08 -9.87 0.17
C PRO A 113 3.40 -10.13 0.94
N GLY A 114 4.20 -9.08 1.15
CA GLY A 114 5.46 -9.19 1.88
C GLY A 114 6.58 -9.88 1.11
N VAL A 115 6.56 -9.84 -0.23
CA VAL A 115 7.65 -10.40 -1.05
C VAL A 115 9.00 -9.74 -0.76
N ILE A 116 8.98 -8.45 -0.46
CA ILE A 116 10.13 -7.71 0.08
C ILE A 116 9.72 -7.13 1.42
N VAL A 117 10.63 -7.19 2.37
CA VAL A 117 10.48 -6.62 3.71
C VAL A 117 11.79 -5.94 4.09
N GLY A 118 11.71 -4.89 4.89
CA GLY A 118 12.88 -4.26 5.48
C GLY A 118 12.53 -3.21 6.53
N ASP A 119 13.51 -2.78 7.31
CA ASP A 119 13.41 -1.71 8.30
C ASP A 119 12.94 -0.41 7.65
N ASP A 120 13.55 -0.13 6.50
CA ASP A 120 13.25 1.00 5.66
C ASP A 120 12.62 0.57 4.34
N GLY A 121 11.85 1.47 3.75
CA GLY A 121 11.37 1.25 2.41
C GLY A 121 10.67 2.44 1.80
N ALA A 122 10.59 2.41 0.47
CA ALA A 122 9.86 3.38 -0.32
C ALA A 122 9.05 2.66 -1.39
N GLY A 123 7.83 3.10 -1.63
CA GLY A 123 6.96 2.55 -2.66
C GLY A 123 6.22 3.65 -3.39
N PHE A 124 6.08 3.48 -4.70
CA PHE A 124 5.41 4.39 -5.59
C PHE A 124 4.48 3.65 -6.55
N SER A 125 3.30 4.21 -6.78
CA SER A 125 2.29 3.66 -7.68
C SER A 125 1.68 4.78 -8.50
N VAL A 126 1.56 4.56 -9.79
CA VAL A 126 0.86 5.44 -10.73
C VAL A 126 -0.21 4.64 -11.41
N GLU A 127 -1.43 5.19 -11.45
CA GLU A 127 -2.58 4.60 -12.06
C GLU A 127 -3.23 5.62 -13.00
N PHE A 128 -3.35 5.26 -14.27
CA PHE A 128 -4.08 6.03 -15.26
C PHE A 128 -5.48 5.43 -15.41
N ARG A 129 -6.51 6.23 -15.12
CA ARG A 129 -7.91 5.82 -15.14
C ARG A 129 -8.59 6.41 -16.36
N GLY A 130 -9.28 5.55 -17.09
CA GLY A 130 -10.09 5.92 -18.24
C GLY A 130 -11.46 6.49 -17.88
N PRO A 131 -12.31 6.71 -18.89
CA PRO A 131 -13.65 7.25 -18.70
C PRO A 131 -14.52 6.31 -17.88
N GLN A 132 -15.36 6.92 -17.04
CA GLN A 132 -16.48 6.21 -16.43
C GLN A 132 -17.58 6.08 -17.49
N ILE A 133 -17.70 4.89 -18.06
CA ILE A 133 -18.66 4.60 -19.13
C ILE A 133 -19.92 4.06 -18.47
N ALA A 134 -21.04 4.77 -18.65
CA ALA A 134 -22.37 4.36 -18.22
C ALA A 134 -23.24 4.05 -19.46
N PRO A 135 -23.24 2.81 -19.96
CA PRO A 135 -23.87 2.47 -21.24
C PRO A 135 -25.41 2.50 -21.20
N ILE A 136 -26.03 2.37 -20.02
CA ILE A 136 -27.49 2.28 -19.86
C ILE A 136 -27.93 3.40 -18.92
N LYS A 137 -28.62 4.43 -19.41
CA LYS A 137 -29.05 5.57 -18.56
C LYS A 137 -30.08 5.23 -17.48
N GLN A 138 -30.75 4.08 -17.60
CA GLN A 138 -31.82 3.63 -16.69
C GLN A 138 -31.32 2.68 -15.59
N THR A 139 -30.08 2.21 -15.69
CA THR A 139 -29.41 1.37 -14.70
C THR A 139 -28.16 2.12 -14.29
N ASP A 140 -27.91 2.35 -12.99
CA ASP A 140 -26.66 2.94 -12.50
C ASP A 140 -25.48 1.97 -12.62
N PHE A 141 -25.29 1.42 -13.82
CA PHE A 141 -24.17 0.61 -14.20
C PHE A 141 -23.10 1.49 -14.84
N SER A 142 -21.92 1.49 -14.25
CA SER A 142 -20.75 2.17 -14.80
C SER A 142 -19.54 1.26 -14.75
N PHE A 143 -18.65 1.37 -15.72
CA PHE A 143 -17.34 0.74 -15.66
C PHE A 143 -16.24 1.73 -16.01
N GLN A 144 -15.07 1.54 -15.39
CA GLN A 144 -13.91 2.39 -15.55
C GLN A 144 -12.68 1.50 -15.80
N PRO A 145 -12.12 1.49 -17.02
CA PRO A 145 -10.85 0.84 -17.27
C PRO A 145 -9.71 1.63 -16.64
N PHE A 146 -8.64 0.95 -16.23
CA PHE A 146 -7.43 1.60 -15.74
C PHE A 146 -6.19 0.77 -16.07
N VAL A 147 -5.05 1.44 -16.11
CA VAL A 147 -3.72 0.81 -16.19
C VAL A 147 -2.84 1.37 -15.10
N PHE A 148 -1.86 0.60 -14.66
CA PHE A 148 -0.99 1.02 -13.58
C PHE A 148 0.43 0.51 -13.71
N MET A 149 1.32 1.19 -12.99
CA MET A 149 2.67 0.76 -12.69
C MET A 149 2.96 0.98 -11.21
N ASP A 150 3.60 -0.01 -10.59
CA ASP A 150 4.00 0.00 -9.19
C ASP A 150 5.48 -0.31 -9.10
N VAL A 151 6.18 0.36 -8.18
CA VAL A 151 7.59 0.10 -7.87
C VAL A 151 7.81 0.27 -6.38
N ALA A 152 8.60 -0.59 -5.76
CA ALA A 152 8.98 -0.42 -4.36
C ALA A 152 10.39 -0.95 -4.11
N TRP A 153 11.01 -0.39 -3.08
CA TRP A 153 12.33 -0.75 -2.60
C TRP A 153 12.28 -0.91 -1.08
N THR A 154 13.04 -1.87 -0.57
CA THR A 154 13.32 -2.03 0.86
C THR A 154 14.81 -2.22 1.06
N TRP A 155 15.27 -1.84 2.24
CA TRP A 155 16.64 -2.05 2.66
C TRP A 155 16.69 -2.18 4.18
N ASP A 156 17.69 -2.91 4.64
CA ASP A 156 18.01 -3.14 6.04
C ASP A 156 19.46 -2.77 6.30
N ASP A 157 19.75 -2.25 7.49
CA ASP A 157 21.13 -1.96 7.86
C ASP A 157 21.92 -3.26 8.05
N GLY A 158 22.81 -3.54 7.09
CA GLY A 158 23.78 -4.63 7.18
C GLY A 158 23.32 -6.00 6.65
N ARG A 159 22.19 -6.09 5.91
CA ARG A 159 21.79 -7.34 5.26
C ARG A 159 22.41 -7.51 3.87
N PRO A 160 22.98 -8.69 3.55
CA PRO A 160 23.42 -9.01 2.19
C PRO A 160 22.21 -9.10 1.24
N GLY A 161 22.26 -8.39 0.11
CA GLY A 161 21.21 -8.43 -0.93
C GLY A 161 20.36 -7.16 -1.02
N ASP A 162 20.68 -6.14 -0.23
CA ASP A 162 20.02 -4.83 -0.30
C ASP A 162 20.61 -3.91 -1.39
N PRO A 163 19.80 -2.99 -1.95
CA PRO A 163 18.36 -2.86 -1.73
C PRO A 163 17.56 -3.94 -2.49
N GLN A 164 16.53 -4.48 -1.84
CA GLN A 164 15.55 -5.30 -2.54
C GLN A 164 14.59 -4.40 -3.32
N ARG A 165 14.19 -4.83 -4.51
CA ARG A 165 13.30 -4.08 -5.39
C ARG A 165 12.20 -4.97 -5.94
N LEU A 166 11.01 -4.40 -6.09
CA LEU A 166 9.94 -4.97 -6.91
C LEU A 166 9.40 -3.94 -7.90
N SER A 167 8.87 -4.45 -9.01
CA SER A 167 8.18 -3.64 -10.01
C SER A 167 7.10 -4.46 -10.69
N SER A 168 5.89 -3.91 -10.81
CA SER A 168 4.78 -4.57 -11.48
C SER A 168 3.98 -3.60 -12.32
N VAL A 169 3.48 -4.08 -13.44
CA VAL A 169 2.58 -3.33 -14.32
C VAL A 169 1.30 -4.10 -14.49
N GLY A 170 0.22 -3.41 -14.83
CA GLY A 170 -1.04 -4.10 -15.05
C GLY A 170 -2.15 -3.18 -15.47
N GLY A 171 -3.34 -3.74 -15.51
CA GLY A 171 -4.55 -3.01 -15.82
C GLY A 171 -5.78 -3.78 -15.41
N GLY A 172 -6.89 -3.08 -15.34
CA GLY A 172 -8.12 -3.64 -14.83
C GLY A 172 -9.32 -2.82 -15.22
N VAL A 173 -10.47 -3.30 -14.76
CA VAL A 173 -11.75 -2.63 -14.93
C VAL A 173 -12.45 -2.62 -13.57
N ARG A 174 -12.91 -1.43 -13.18
CA ARG A 174 -13.78 -1.23 -12.02
C ARG A 174 -15.19 -1.04 -12.51
N ALA A 175 -16.08 -1.98 -12.20
CA ALA A 175 -17.50 -1.86 -12.45
C ALA A 175 -18.25 -1.51 -11.15
N ARG A 176 -19.25 -0.65 -11.27
CA ARG A 176 -20.22 -0.35 -10.22
C ARG A 176 -21.60 -0.58 -10.80
N LEU A 177 -22.44 -1.27 -10.05
CA LEU A 177 -23.84 -1.50 -10.40
C LEU A 177 -24.68 -1.05 -9.20
N ASP A 178 -25.39 0.05 -9.39
CA ASP A 178 -26.15 0.73 -8.33
C ASP A 178 -25.22 1.07 -7.14
N ASP A 179 -25.79 1.43 -6.01
CA ASP A 179 -25.05 1.56 -4.75
C ASP A 179 -24.74 0.20 -4.10
N ARG A 180 -25.11 -0.92 -4.75
CA ARG A 180 -25.14 -2.25 -4.14
C ARG A 180 -23.98 -3.14 -4.50
N PHE A 181 -23.38 -2.99 -5.67
CA PHE A 181 -22.34 -3.88 -6.16
C PHE A 181 -21.17 -3.10 -6.73
N ARG A 182 -19.98 -3.41 -6.22
CA ARG A 182 -18.72 -2.93 -6.76
C ARG A 182 -17.83 -4.12 -7.08
N LEU A 183 -17.38 -4.16 -8.32
CA LEU A 183 -16.52 -5.20 -8.85
C LEU A 183 -15.21 -4.57 -9.34
N ASP A 184 -14.08 -5.06 -8.87
CA ASP A 184 -12.75 -4.72 -9.38
C ASP A 184 -12.09 -5.99 -9.91
N VAL A 185 -11.71 -5.97 -11.18
CA VAL A 185 -10.95 -7.04 -11.82
C VAL A 185 -9.65 -6.44 -12.33
N THR A 186 -8.52 -6.93 -11.82
CA THR A 186 -7.19 -6.43 -12.14
C THR A 186 -6.30 -7.57 -12.61
N VAL A 187 -5.58 -7.38 -13.71
CA VAL A 187 -4.48 -8.24 -14.14
C VAL A 187 -3.18 -7.53 -13.78
N ALA A 188 -2.32 -8.20 -13.02
CA ALA A 188 -1.05 -7.67 -12.57
C ALA A 188 0.10 -8.60 -13.03
N VAL A 189 1.12 -8.00 -13.64
CA VAL A 189 2.28 -8.69 -14.21
C VAL A 189 3.54 -8.21 -13.48
N PRO A 190 4.22 -9.09 -12.75
CA PRO A 190 5.57 -8.85 -12.25
C PRO A 190 6.54 -8.58 -13.41
N THR A 191 7.34 -7.53 -13.31
CA THR A 191 8.33 -7.23 -14.36
C THR A 191 9.73 -7.77 -14.05
N GLU A 192 9.98 -8.11 -12.79
CA GLU A 192 11.29 -8.56 -12.32
C GLU A 192 11.18 -9.61 -11.20
N ARG A 193 12.25 -10.35 -10.97
CA ARG A 193 12.41 -11.18 -9.77
C ARG A 193 12.56 -10.26 -8.55
N SER A 194 11.98 -10.65 -7.42
CA SER A 194 12.03 -9.85 -6.19
C SER A 194 12.15 -10.70 -4.93
N GLY A 195 12.74 -10.14 -3.88
CA GLY A 195 12.96 -10.81 -2.60
C GLY A 195 13.72 -12.12 -2.72
N LEU A 196 13.22 -13.16 -2.06
CA LEU A 196 13.81 -14.50 -2.03
C LEU A 196 13.41 -15.39 -3.21
N LEU A 197 12.54 -14.91 -4.10
CA LEU A 197 12.08 -15.68 -5.26
C LEU A 197 13.27 -16.01 -6.15
N VAL A 198 13.29 -17.19 -6.77
CA VAL A 198 14.34 -17.60 -7.72
C VAL A 198 14.07 -17.07 -9.14
N ASP A 199 12.79 -16.99 -9.51
CA ASP A 199 12.33 -16.55 -10.81
C ASP A 199 11.30 -15.42 -10.68
N THR A 200 11.02 -14.74 -11.79
CA THR A 200 9.93 -13.76 -11.87
C THR A 200 8.59 -14.50 -11.72
N PRO A 201 7.69 -14.10 -10.81
CA PRO A 201 6.41 -14.77 -10.64
C PRO A 201 5.50 -14.62 -11.86
N ASP A 202 4.58 -15.56 -12.01
CA ASP A 202 3.59 -15.53 -13.08
C ASP A 202 2.60 -14.35 -12.95
N PRO A 203 2.05 -13.85 -14.08
CA PRO A 203 0.93 -12.93 -14.09
C PRO A 203 -0.25 -13.45 -13.26
N ARG A 204 -0.90 -12.55 -12.52
CA ARG A 204 -2.05 -12.90 -11.67
C ARG A 204 -3.26 -12.03 -11.93
N ILE A 205 -4.43 -12.62 -11.66
CA ILE A 205 -5.72 -11.94 -11.73
C ILE A 205 -6.23 -11.74 -10.31
N LEU A 206 -6.50 -10.48 -9.96
CA LEU A 206 -7.10 -10.08 -8.70
C LEU A 206 -8.56 -9.74 -8.95
N PHE A 207 -9.43 -10.24 -8.09
CA PHE A 207 -10.87 -10.01 -8.16
C PHE A 207 -11.36 -9.56 -6.79
N THR A 208 -12.02 -8.42 -6.72
CA THR A 208 -12.66 -7.93 -5.49
C THR A 208 -14.12 -7.62 -5.78
N LEU A 209 -15.01 -8.28 -5.05
CA LEU A 209 -16.44 -8.00 -5.07
C LEU A 209 -16.86 -7.45 -3.71
N THR A 210 -17.45 -6.27 -3.70
CA THR A 210 -18.04 -5.65 -2.52
C THR A 210 -19.53 -5.47 -2.75
N THR A 211 -20.36 -5.92 -1.81
CA THR A 211 -21.80 -5.79 -1.90
C THR A 211 -22.45 -5.32 -0.60
N LEU A 212 -23.46 -4.47 -0.72
CA LEU A 212 -24.33 -4.10 0.40
C LEU A 212 -25.51 -5.08 0.46
N LEU A 213 -25.53 -5.91 1.52
CA LEU A 213 -26.53 -6.97 1.68
C LEU A 213 -27.90 -6.47 2.18
N LEU A 214 -27.95 -5.31 2.84
CA LEU A 214 -29.18 -4.72 3.38
C LEU A 214 -29.30 -3.25 2.95
N PRO A 215 -30.44 -2.82 2.38
CA PRO A 215 -30.66 -1.43 2.06
C PRO A 215 -31.05 -0.69 3.34
N TRP A 216 -30.13 0.07 3.94
CA TRP A 216 -30.54 1.19 4.79
C TRP A 216 -30.96 2.30 3.84
N GLY A 217 -32.23 2.25 3.41
CA GLY A 217 -32.80 3.29 2.57
C GLY A 217 -32.75 4.62 3.32
N ALA A 218 -32.04 5.60 2.76
CA ALA A 218 -32.37 6.99 2.99
C ALA A 218 -33.75 7.21 2.36
N ARG A 219 -34.78 7.26 3.20
CA ARG A 219 -36.07 7.83 2.84
C ARG A 219 -35.94 9.34 2.76
#